data_AF-I4D430-F1
#
_entry.id   AF-I4D430-F1
#
_cell.length_a   1.000
_cell.length_b   1.000
_cell.length_c   1.000
_cell.angle_alpha   90.00
_cell.angle_beta   90.00
_cell.angle_gamma   90.00
#
_symmetry.space_group_name_H-M   'P 1'
#
loop_
_entity.id
_entity.type
_entity.pdbx_description
1 polymer ?
#
loop_
_entity_poly.entity_id
_entity_poly.type
_entity_poly.pdbx_seq_one_letter_code
_entity_poly.pdbx_strand_id
1 'polypeptide(L)'
;MKKHTMLIWQKLLVIGTLALMCSMAFAPVAQAATILKVGSRGSDVLTLQGELSNLGYSVGTLDGIYGPKTLAAVEAFQQSDHLQVDGIDGPLTQAALEKTSGKVVSYSNTDTNLLARVVNGEARGESYSGQVAVAAVVLNRVADPVFPNTIAGVIYQPGAFTSVSDGQINLTPSASAISAAKEAESGVDPTGGALYFFNPAKTTNKFLWSQPETTQIGNQIFAK
;
A
#
# COMPACT_ATOMS: atom_id res chain seq x y z
N MET A 1 44.18 -29.25 -69.30
CA MET A 1 43.57 -30.50 -68.79
C MET A 1 43.36 -30.39 -67.29
N LYS A 2 42.09 -30.52 -66.87
CA LYS A 2 41.53 -30.92 -65.57
C LYS A 2 40.39 -29.99 -65.17
N LYS A 3 39.19 -30.55 -65.26
CA LYS A 3 37.89 -30.02 -64.84
C LYS A 3 37.57 -30.53 -63.43
N HIS A 4 36.64 -29.83 -62.79
CA HIS A 4 35.89 -30.19 -61.57
C HIS A 4 36.67 -29.96 -60.26
N THR A 5 36.19 -29.09 -59.36
CA THR A 5 34.92 -29.28 -58.63
C THR A 5 34.09 -28.01 -58.46
N MET A 6 32.79 -28.15 -58.72
CA MET A 6 31.73 -27.23 -58.30
C MET A 6 31.53 -27.35 -56.78
N LEU A 7 31.41 -26.21 -56.08
CA LEU A 7 30.42 -26.08 -55.01
C LEU A 7 29.80 -24.67 -55.10
N ILE A 8 28.63 -24.65 -55.71
CA ILE A 8 27.59 -23.62 -55.57
C ILE A 8 27.29 -23.45 -54.09
N TRP A 9 27.09 -22.24 -53.55
CA TRP A 9 25.97 -21.84 -52.66
C TRP A 9 26.02 -20.31 -52.44
N GLN A 10 25.13 -19.62 -53.16
CA GLN A 10 24.29 -18.51 -52.70
C GLN A 10 24.89 -17.29 -51.94
N LYS A 11 24.74 -16.14 -52.62
CA LYS A 11 23.98 -14.94 -52.17
C LYS A 11 24.61 -13.94 -51.17
N LEU A 12 24.75 -12.71 -51.70
CA LEU A 12 24.27 -11.44 -51.14
C LEU A 12 24.81 -10.95 -49.77
N LEU A 13 25.74 -10.00 -49.85
CA LEU A 13 25.59 -8.61 -49.41
C LEU A 13 24.61 -8.37 -48.23
N VAL A 14 25.15 -8.14 -47.03
CA VAL A 14 24.47 -7.35 -45.99
C VAL A 14 25.41 -6.27 -45.49
N ILE A 15 25.03 -5.05 -45.85
CA ILE A 15 25.53 -3.76 -45.42
C ILE A 15 25.31 -3.60 -43.90
N GLY A 16 26.23 -2.91 -43.24
CA GLY A 16 26.19 -2.68 -41.80
C GLY A 16 24.91 -2.02 -41.32
N THR A 17 24.52 -2.38 -40.10
CA THR A 17 23.62 -1.60 -39.27
C THR A 17 24.21 -1.51 -37.88
N LEU A 18 24.73 -0.31 -37.58
CA LEU A 18 24.99 0.20 -36.26
C LEU A 18 23.67 0.12 -35.48
N ALA A 19 23.58 -0.79 -34.50
CA ALA A 19 22.46 -0.86 -33.59
C ALA A 19 22.48 0.36 -32.67
N LEU A 20 21.85 1.45 -33.12
CA LEU A 20 21.42 2.53 -32.25
C LEU A 20 20.28 1.96 -31.39
N MET A 21 20.64 1.32 -30.28
CA MET A 21 19.66 0.96 -29.25
C MET A 21 19.17 2.27 -28.64
N CYS A 22 18.12 2.82 -29.26
CA CYS A 22 17.29 3.86 -28.67
C CYS A 22 16.68 3.27 -27.41
N SER A 23 17.31 3.55 -26.26
CA SER A 23 16.72 3.31 -24.96
C SER A 23 15.42 4.11 -24.90
N MET A 24 14.29 3.45 -25.15
CA MET A 24 13.00 3.95 -24.71
C MET A 24 13.05 4.00 -23.19
N ALA A 25 13.46 5.14 -22.65
CA ALA A 25 13.16 5.49 -21.28
C ALA A 25 11.63 5.51 -21.18
N PHE A 26 11.06 4.49 -20.55
CA PHE A 26 9.70 4.59 -20.04
C PHE A 26 9.73 5.71 -18.99
N ALA A 27 9.32 6.90 -19.38
CA ALA A 27 8.97 7.92 -18.40
C ALA A 27 7.82 7.33 -17.56
N PRO A 28 7.89 7.40 -16.22
CA PRO A 28 6.77 6.98 -15.40
C PRO A 28 5.56 7.83 -15.79
N VAL A 29 4.47 7.18 -16.18
CA VAL A 29 3.20 7.88 -16.40
C VAL A 29 2.79 8.41 -15.03
N ALA A 30 2.88 9.73 -14.85
CA ALA A 30 2.33 10.38 -13.67
C ALA A 30 0.82 10.09 -13.66
N GLN A 31 0.38 9.25 -12.73
CA GLN A 31 -1.03 9.00 -12.51
C GLN A 31 -1.70 10.34 -12.23
N ALA A 32 -2.72 10.70 -13.01
CA ALA A 32 -3.45 11.94 -12.76
C ALA A 32 -4.12 11.83 -11.38
N ALA A 33 -3.72 12.72 -10.46
CA ALA A 33 -4.32 12.85 -9.14
C ALA A 33 -5.84 12.99 -9.26
N THR A 34 -6.58 12.06 -8.65
CA THR A 34 -8.04 12.15 -8.56
C THR A 34 -8.39 13.42 -7.78
N ILE A 35 -9.20 14.30 -8.36
CA ILE A 35 -9.69 15.49 -7.67
C ILE A 35 -10.86 15.09 -6.78
N LEU A 36 -10.71 15.24 -5.46
CA LEU A 36 -11.79 14.97 -4.50
C LEU A 36 -12.45 16.28 -4.05
N LYS A 37 -13.77 16.25 -3.95
CA LYS A 37 -14.61 17.38 -3.55
C LYS A 37 -15.95 16.89 -3.02
N VAL A 38 -16.78 17.80 -2.50
CA VAL A 38 -18.15 17.47 -2.04
C VAL A 38 -18.90 16.61 -3.06
N GLY A 39 -19.48 15.51 -2.56
CA GLY A 39 -20.18 14.51 -3.37
C GLY A 39 -19.29 13.37 -3.88
N SER A 40 -17.97 13.50 -3.82
CA SER A 40 -17.03 12.40 -4.06
C SER A 40 -17.23 11.30 -3.01
N ARG A 41 -17.01 10.06 -3.41
CA ARG A 41 -17.16 8.88 -2.54
C ARG A 41 -16.12 7.82 -2.89
N GLY A 42 -15.82 6.95 -1.93
CA GLY A 42 -14.98 5.77 -2.13
C GLY A 42 -13.69 5.80 -1.31
N SER A 43 -12.78 4.90 -1.66
CA SER A 43 -11.51 4.69 -0.95
C SER A 43 -10.66 5.95 -0.88
N ASP A 44 -10.62 6.75 -1.93
CA ASP A 44 -9.76 7.93 -2.00
C ASP A 44 -10.22 9.00 -0.99
N VAL A 45 -11.53 9.16 -0.83
CA VAL A 45 -12.11 10.03 0.21
C VAL A 45 -11.84 9.49 1.60
N LEU A 46 -11.90 8.16 1.77
CA LEU A 46 -11.61 7.52 3.05
C LEU A 46 -10.14 7.73 3.46
N THR A 47 -9.22 7.65 2.50
CA THR A 47 -7.79 7.97 2.70
C THR A 47 -7.62 9.42 3.11
N LEU A 48 -8.20 10.36 2.37
CA LEU A 48 -8.17 11.78 2.70
C LEU A 48 -8.72 12.06 4.11
N GLN A 49 -9.86 11.45 4.46
CA GLN A 49 -10.44 11.54 5.80
C GLN A 49 -9.47 11.02 6.87
N GLY A 50 -8.78 9.91 6.61
CA GLY A 50 -7.75 9.38 7.49
C GLY A 50 -6.56 10.33 7.67
N GLU A 51 -6.01 10.84 6.57
CA GLU A 51 -4.85 11.75 6.59
C GLU A 51 -5.16 13.05 7.34
N LEU A 52 -6.30 13.69 7.03
CA LEU A 52 -6.73 14.89 7.73
C LEU A 52 -7.03 14.62 9.21
N SER A 53 -7.67 13.49 9.52
CA SER A 53 -7.89 13.09 10.92
C SER A 53 -6.57 12.90 11.66
N ASN A 54 -5.54 12.35 11.01
CA ASN A 54 -4.22 12.16 11.59
C ASN A 54 -3.48 13.48 11.84
N LEU A 55 -3.73 14.49 11.01
CA LEU A 55 -3.25 15.85 11.22
C LEU A 55 -4.06 16.65 12.25
N GLY A 56 -5.09 16.03 12.86
CA GLY A 56 -5.91 16.62 13.91
C GLY A 56 -7.17 17.34 13.43
N TYR A 57 -7.52 17.25 12.15
CA TYR A 57 -8.74 17.84 11.61
C TYR A 57 -9.94 16.94 11.83
N SER A 58 -11.08 17.52 12.22
CA SER A 58 -12.31 16.77 12.47
C SER A 58 -13.05 16.48 11.17
N VAL A 59 -12.84 15.29 10.62
CA VAL A 59 -13.46 14.84 9.35
C VAL A 59 -14.84 14.18 9.54
N GLY A 60 -15.23 13.89 10.77
CA GLY A 60 -16.44 13.12 11.06
C GLY A 60 -16.19 11.61 11.04
N THR A 61 -17.13 10.88 10.45
CA THR A 61 -16.99 9.43 10.26
C THR A 61 -16.05 9.16 9.09
N LEU A 62 -15.16 8.18 9.24
CA LEU A 62 -14.32 7.67 8.15
C LEU A 62 -15.16 6.70 7.31
N ASP A 63 -16.11 7.25 6.56
CA ASP A 63 -17.10 6.52 5.76
C ASP A 63 -16.83 6.59 4.26
N GLY A 64 -15.79 7.29 3.83
CA GLY A 64 -15.45 7.50 2.44
C GLY A 64 -16.46 8.39 1.72
N ILE A 65 -17.23 9.22 2.42
CA ILE A 65 -18.16 10.20 1.82
C ILE A 65 -17.62 11.61 2.05
N TYR A 66 -17.43 12.36 0.96
CA TYR A 66 -16.95 13.73 1.04
C TYR A 66 -18.11 14.64 1.40
N GLY A 67 -18.47 14.62 2.69
CA GLY A 67 -19.55 15.40 3.28
C GLY A 67 -19.08 16.73 3.89
N PRO A 68 -19.97 17.44 4.58
CA PRO A 68 -19.68 18.75 5.15
C PRO A 68 -18.51 18.77 6.14
N LYS A 69 -18.32 17.69 6.92
CA LYS A 69 -17.19 17.59 7.87
C LYS A 69 -15.85 17.39 7.16
N THR A 70 -15.81 16.56 6.11
CA THR A 70 -14.61 16.38 5.27
C THR A 70 -14.26 17.67 4.54
N LEU A 71 -15.26 18.38 4.01
CA LEU A 71 -15.06 19.71 3.42
C LEU A 71 -14.41 20.68 4.41
N ALA A 72 -15.00 20.82 5.61
CA ALA A 72 -14.47 21.73 6.63
C ALA A 72 -13.04 21.36 7.05
N ALA A 73 -12.73 20.06 7.11
CA ALA A 73 -11.38 19.59 7.40
C ALA A 73 -10.38 19.95 6.29
N VAL A 74 -10.76 19.80 5.02
CA VAL A 74 -9.91 20.20 3.88
C VAL A 74 -9.69 21.71 3.86
N GLU A 75 -10.73 22.50 4.05
CA GLU A 75 -10.62 23.97 4.11
C GLU A 75 -9.70 24.42 5.27
N ALA A 76 -9.84 23.79 6.44
CA ALA A 76 -8.99 24.08 7.60
C ALA A 76 -7.53 23.71 7.34
N PHE A 77 -7.28 22.56 6.70
CA PHE A 77 -5.94 22.16 6.31
C PHE A 77 -5.33 23.13 5.27
N GLN A 78 -6.07 23.44 4.21
CA GLN A 78 -5.66 24.40 3.18
C GLN A 78 -5.32 25.75 3.81
N GLN A 79 -6.13 26.22 4.77
CA GLN A 79 -5.86 27.45 5.50
C GLN A 79 -4.58 27.37 6.32
N SER A 80 -4.33 26.25 7.00
CA SER A 80 -3.13 26.03 7.82
C SER A 80 -1.83 25.98 7.00
N ASP A 81 -1.89 25.41 5.80
CA ASP A 81 -0.73 25.20 4.91
C ASP A 81 -0.57 26.34 3.89
N HIS A 82 -1.32 27.43 4.07
CA HIS A 82 -1.28 28.63 3.23
C HIS A 82 -1.61 28.38 1.76
N LEU A 83 -2.55 27.46 1.50
CA LEU A 83 -3.08 27.16 0.17
C LEU A 83 -4.31 28.02 -0.15
N GLN A 84 -4.76 27.92 -1.40
CA GLN A 84 -6.11 28.37 -1.75
C GLN A 84 -7.14 27.54 -0.97
N VAL A 85 -8.03 28.22 -0.25
CA VAL A 85 -9.11 27.60 0.52
C VAL A 85 -10.33 27.43 -0.37
N ASP A 86 -10.35 26.37 -1.17
CA ASP A 86 -11.45 26.05 -2.08
C ASP A 86 -12.19 24.76 -1.70
N GLY A 87 -11.73 24.07 -0.65
CA GLY A 87 -12.35 22.84 -0.17
C GLY A 87 -12.22 21.67 -1.14
N ILE A 88 -11.30 21.74 -2.10
CA ILE A 88 -11.01 20.72 -3.09
C ILE A 88 -9.66 20.08 -2.76
N ASP A 89 -9.65 18.76 -2.56
CA ASP A 89 -8.41 18.01 -2.50
C ASP A 89 -7.89 17.73 -3.92
N GLY A 90 -7.22 18.75 -4.47
CA GLY A 90 -6.53 18.71 -5.76
C GLY A 90 -5.00 18.60 -5.60
N PRO A 91 -4.23 18.65 -6.70
CA PRO A 91 -2.79 18.38 -6.69
C PRO A 91 -1.98 19.19 -5.67
N LEU A 92 -2.35 20.45 -5.42
CA LEU A 92 -1.66 21.30 -4.43
C LEU A 92 -1.97 20.86 -3.00
N THR A 93 -3.23 20.51 -2.71
CA THR A 93 -3.66 20.02 -1.40
C THR A 93 -3.04 18.65 -1.12
N GLN A 94 -3.01 17.75 -2.10
CA GLN A 94 -2.37 16.45 -1.98
C GLN A 94 -0.86 16.57 -1.74
N ALA A 95 -0.16 17.41 -2.52
CA ALA A 95 1.28 17.63 -2.31
C ALA A 95 1.58 18.23 -0.93
N ALA A 96 0.72 19.11 -0.42
CA ALA A 96 0.83 19.64 0.92
C ALA A 96 0.55 18.58 1.98
N LEU A 97 -0.48 17.75 1.81
CA LEU A 97 -0.78 16.63 2.71
C LEU A 97 0.41 15.66 2.78
N GLU A 98 1.02 15.33 1.64
CA GLU A 98 2.21 14.48 1.57
C GLU A 98 3.43 15.09 2.28
N LYS A 99 3.67 16.40 2.09
CA LYS A 99 4.76 17.13 2.73
C LYS A 99 4.56 17.24 4.24
N THR A 100 3.35 17.60 4.67
CA THR A 100 2.99 17.82 6.07
C THR A 100 2.85 16.50 6.82
N SER A 101 2.53 15.41 6.12
CA SER A 101 2.63 14.04 6.64
C SER A 101 4.07 13.51 6.71
N GLY A 102 5.07 14.26 6.24
CA GLY A 102 6.48 13.96 6.46
C GLY A 102 6.99 12.69 5.76
N LYS A 103 6.64 12.50 4.48
CA LYS A 103 7.02 11.31 3.68
C LYS A 103 8.51 11.27 3.30
N VAL A 104 9.38 11.07 4.30
CA VAL A 104 10.61 10.27 4.21
C VAL A 104 10.29 9.00 4.97
N VAL A 105 10.57 7.80 4.45
CA VAL A 105 10.18 6.51 5.06
C VAL A 105 10.72 6.41 6.51
N SER A 106 9.91 6.91 7.44
CA SER A 106 10.08 6.99 8.88
C SER A 106 8.66 7.07 9.41
N TYR A 107 8.08 5.92 9.74
CA TYR A 107 6.68 5.82 10.17
C TYR A 107 6.42 6.74 11.36
N SER A 108 5.38 7.58 11.23
CA SER A 108 4.89 8.44 12.30
C SER A 108 4.38 7.58 13.46
N ASN A 109 4.45 8.08 14.71
CA ASN A 109 3.87 7.40 15.88
C ASN A 109 2.38 7.01 15.67
N THR A 110 1.68 7.68 14.76
CA THR A 110 0.29 7.38 14.37
C THR A 110 0.19 6.18 13.43
N ASP A 111 1.10 6.05 12.46
CA ASP A 111 1.16 4.90 11.54
C ASP A 111 1.55 3.63 12.28
N THR A 112 2.54 3.73 13.16
CA THR A 112 2.92 2.62 14.05
C THR A 112 1.74 2.23 14.95
N ASN A 113 0.95 3.18 15.45
CA ASN A 113 -0.23 2.89 16.27
C ASN A 113 -1.32 2.21 15.45
N LEU A 114 -1.56 2.66 14.22
CA LEU A 114 -2.53 2.06 13.31
C LEU A 114 -2.13 0.63 12.92
N LEU A 115 -0.86 0.43 12.58
CA LEU A 115 -0.29 -0.89 12.31
C LEU A 115 -0.41 -1.80 13.53
N ALA A 116 -0.08 -1.30 14.72
CA ALA A 116 -0.22 -2.03 15.97
C ALA A 116 -1.68 -2.39 16.30
N ARG A 117 -2.65 -1.54 15.95
CA ARG A 117 -4.09 -1.84 16.13
C ARG A 117 -4.54 -3.00 15.24
N VAL A 118 -4.09 -3.05 13.99
CA VAL A 118 -4.35 -4.19 13.10
C VAL A 118 -3.68 -5.45 13.64
N VAL A 119 -2.40 -5.40 14.02
CA VAL A 119 -1.72 -6.54 14.64
C VAL A 119 -2.48 -7.03 15.88
N ASN A 120 -2.95 -6.10 16.70
CA ASN A 120 -3.69 -6.42 17.92
C ASN A 120 -5.07 -7.05 17.64
N GLY A 121 -5.68 -6.78 16.49
CA GLY A 121 -6.95 -7.38 16.09
C GLY A 121 -6.79 -8.72 15.37
N GLU A 122 -5.82 -8.81 14.46
CA GLU A 122 -5.65 -9.97 13.56
C GLU A 122 -4.77 -11.07 14.16
N ALA A 123 -3.83 -10.72 15.05
CA ALA A 123 -2.84 -11.65 15.61
C ALA A 123 -2.91 -11.73 17.14
N ARG A 124 -4.05 -11.38 17.74
CA ARG A 124 -4.23 -11.48 19.20
C ARG A 124 -4.13 -12.94 19.65
N GLY A 125 -3.18 -13.21 20.54
CA GLY A 125 -2.95 -14.56 21.06
C GLY A 125 -2.08 -15.44 20.15
N GLU A 126 -1.65 -14.93 18.99
CA GLU A 126 -0.59 -15.55 18.20
C GLU A 126 0.77 -15.32 18.86
N SER A 127 1.75 -16.13 18.46
CA SER A 127 3.16 -15.93 18.84
C SER A 127 3.65 -14.54 18.46
N TYR A 128 4.66 -14.03 19.15
CA TYR A 128 5.26 -12.73 18.81
C TYR A 128 5.72 -12.66 17.35
N SER A 129 6.34 -13.73 16.83
CA SER A 129 6.71 -13.84 15.41
C SER A 129 5.49 -13.76 14.48
N GLY A 130 4.34 -14.33 14.87
CA GLY A 130 3.09 -14.21 14.11
C GLY A 130 2.51 -12.79 14.13
N GLN A 131 2.71 -12.03 15.22
CA GLN A 131 2.34 -10.61 15.28
C GLN A 131 3.23 -9.76 14.35
N VAL A 132 4.54 -9.99 14.37
CA VAL A 132 5.49 -9.33 13.43
C VAL A 132 5.12 -9.68 11.99
N ALA A 133 4.75 -10.93 11.73
CA ALA A 133 4.36 -11.40 10.41
C ALA A 133 3.15 -10.66 9.83
N VAL A 134 2.10 -10.42 10.63
CA VAL A 134 0.93 -9.63 10.18
C VAL A 134 1.34 -8.18 9.86
N ALA A 135 2.17 -7.57 10.70
CA ALA A 135 2.68 -6.22 10.42
C ALA A 135 3.49 -6.19 9.12
N ALA A 136 4.38 -7.16 8.92
CA ALA A 136 5.20 -7.27 7.72
C ALA A 136 4.35 -7.42 6.44
N VAL A 137 3.24 -8.19 6.47
CA VAL A 137 2.32 -8.28 5.32
C VAL A 137 1.73 -6.92 4.95
N VAL A 138 1.34 -6.10 5.94
CA VAL A 138 0.85 -4.74 5.68
C VAL A 138 1.92 -3.92 4.97
N LEU A 139 3.16 -3.96 5.48
CA LEU A 139 4.29 -3.21 4.89
C LEU A 139 4.67 -3.73 3.49
N ASN A 140 4.60 -5.05 3.27
CA ASN A 140 4.82 -5.66 1.97
C ASN A 140 3.77 -5.20 0.95
N ARG A 141 2.49 -5.08 1.36
CA ARG A 141 1.45 -4.49 0.53
C ARG A 141 1.75 -3.02 0.23
N VAL A 142 2.15 -2.22 1.22
CA VAL A 142 2.53 -0.81 0.99
C VAL A 142 3.65 -0.67 -0.05
N ALA A 143 4.58 -1.63 -0.07
CA ALA A 143 5.69 -1.67 -1.03
C ALA A 143 5.32 -2.26 -2.41
N ASP A 144 4.20 -2.97 -2.51
CA ASP A 144 3.77 -3.64 -3.73
C ASP A 144 2.87 -2.72 -4.59
N PRO A 145 3.17 -2.53 -5.89
CA PRO A 145 2.45 -1.58 -6.74
C PRO A 145 0.97 -1.93 -7.00
N VAL A 146 0.54 -3.16 -6.66
CA VAL A 146 -0.86 -3.59 -6.79
C VAL A 146 -1.73 -3.05 -5.65
N PHE A 147 -1.13 -2.67 -4.53
CA PHE A 147 -1.83 -2.21 -3.33
C PHE A 147 -1.65 -0.69 -3.12
N PRO A 148 -2.48 -0.07 -2.26
CA PRO A 148 -2.27 1.30 -1.84
C PRO A 148 -0.89 1.49 -1.21
N ASN A 149 -0.25 2.63 -1.50
CA ASN A 149 1.12 2.93 -1.08
C ASN A 149 1.20 3.63 0.30
N THR A 150 0.20 3.44 1.16
CA THR A 150 0.15 3.95 2.54
C THR A 150 -0.39 2.88 3.48
N ILE A 151 0.07 2.87 4.74
CA ILE A 151 -0.40 1.92 5.77
C ILE A 151 -1.92 2.02 5.94
N ALA A 152 -2.44 3.26 6.06
CA ALA A 152 -3.89 3.48 6.15
C ALA A 152 -4.62 2.98 4.90
N GLY A 153 -4.09 3.26 3.70
CA GLY A 153 -4.68 2.79 2.45
C GLY A 153 -4.80 1.27 2.40
N VAL A 154 -3.76 0.54 2.80
CA VAL A 154 -3.77 -0.93 2.88
C VAL A 154 -4.76 -1.42 3.95
N ILE A 155 -4.74 -0.83 5.14
CA ILE A 155 -5.55 -1.28 6.28
C ILE A 155 -7.06 -1.07 6.02
N TYR A 156 -7.43 0.05 5.40
CA TYR A 156 -8.84 0.38 5.16
C TYR A 156 -9.39 -0.15 3.83
N GLN A 157 -8.63 -0.99 3.09
CA GLN A 157 -9.20 -1.68 1.94
C GLN A 157 -10.41 -2.53 2.35
N PRO A 158 -11.52 -2.49 1.59
CA PRO A 158 -12.72 -3.25 1.93
C PRO A 158 -12.44 -4.75 2.13
N GLY A 159 -12.69 -5.24 3.35
CA GLY A 159 -12.51 -6.66 3.68
C GLY A 159 -11.06 -7.12 3.86
N ALA A 160 -10.09 -6.21 3.89
CA ALA A 160 -8.68 -6.59 4.08
C ALA A 160 -8.38 -7.05 5.51
N PHE A 161 -9.04 -6.46 6.51
CA PHE A 161 -8.82 -6.74 7.93
C PHE A 161 -10.14 -6.73 8.70
N THR A 162 -10.44 -7.83 9.41
CA THR A 162 -11.68 -7.97 10.19
C THR A 162 -11.72 -7.01 11.38
N SER A 163 -10.55 -6.67 11.91
CA SER A 163 -10.39 -5.70 12.99
C SER A 163 -10.92 -4.30 12.65
N VAL A 164 -10.96 -3.93 11.36
CA VAL A 164 -11.57 -2.69 10.88
C VAL A 164 -13.09 -2.77 10.93
N SER A 165 -13.68 -3.82 10.34
CA SER A 165 -15.13 -3.99 10.30
C SER A 165 -15.75 -4.19 11.68
N ASP A 166 -15.02 -4.84 12.59
CA ASP A 166 -15.50 -5.17 13.93
C ASP A 166 -15.24 -4.05 14.94
N GLY A 167 -14.69 -2.90 14.48
CA GLY A 167 -14.39 -1.73 15.31
C GLY A 167 -13.20 -1.90 16.27
N GLN A 168 -12.53 -3.04 16.27
CA GLN A 168 -11.35 -3.30 17.10
C GLN A 168 -10.17 -2.38 16.76
N ILE A 169 -10.14 -1.85 15.53
CA ILE A 169 -9.18 -0.83 15.10
C ILE A 169 -9.21 0.45 15.96
N ASN A 170 -10.30 0.69 16.70
CA ASN A 170 -10.44 1.85 17.59
C ASN A 170 -9.93 1.59 19.01
N LEU A 171 -9.52 0.36 19.34
CA LEU A 171 -9.04 -0.01 20.67
C LEU A 171 -7.56 0.32 20.84
N THR A 172 -7.15 0.55 22.09
CA THR A 172 -5.73 0.67 22.42
C THR A 172 -4.99 -0.65 22.15
N PRO A 173 -3.94 -0.66 21.31
CA PRO A 173 -3.20 -1.89 21.03
C PRO A 173 -2.38 -2.35 22.25
N SER A 174 -2.16 -3.65 22.36
CA SER A 174 -1.29 -4.22 23.40
C SER A 174 0.17 -3.82 23.19
N ALA A 175 0.97 -3.85 24.26
CA ALA A 175 2.41 -3.58 24.19
C ALA A 175 3.13 -4.53 23.21
N SER A 176 2.72 -5.80 23.17
CA SER A 176 3.25 -6.80 22.22
C SER A 176 2.98 -6.39 20.77
N ALA A 177 1.77 -5.94 20.46
CA ALA A 177 1.41 -5.51 19.11
C ALA A 177 2.16 -4.23 18.69
N ILE A 178 2.38 -3.30 19.64
CA ILE A 178 3.20 -2.10 19.41
C ILE A 178 4.65 -2.49 19.10
N SER A 179 5.24 -3.39 19.88
CA SER A 179 6.61 -3.86 19.63
C SER A 179 6.71 -4.59 18.29
N ALA A 180 5.74 -5.45 17.96
CA ALA A 180 5.73 -6.18 16.71
C ALA A 180 5.61 -5.26 15.48
N ALA A 181 4.77 -4.22 15.56
CA ALA A 181 4.67 -3.21 14.52
C ALA A 181 6.01 -2.48 14.30
N LYS A 182 6.64 -2.01 15.39
CA LYS A 182 7.95 -1.35 15.33
C LYS A 182 9.05 -2.25 14.76
N GLU A 183 9.02 -3.53 15.10
CA GLU A 183 9.98 -4.51 14.61
C GLU A 183 9.83 -4.74 13.10
N ALA A 184 8.61 -4.89 12.60
CA ALA A 184 8.36 -4.94 11.16
C ALA A 184 8.78 -3.65 10.45
N GLU A 185 8.48 -2.48 11.03
CA GLU A 185 8.89 -1.17 10.50
C GLU A 185 10.43 -1.01 10.41
N SER A 186 11.18 -1.69 11.28
CA SER A 186 12.64 -1.76 11.22
C SER A 186 13.19 -2.68 10.12
N GLY A 187 12.30 -3.33 9.35
CA GLY A 187 12.62 -4.19 8.22
C GLY A 187 12.58 -5.69 8.52
N VAL A 188 12.10 -6.10 9.69
CA VAL A 188 11.97 -7.53 10.02
C VAL A 188 10.73 -8.11 9.34
N ASP A 189 10.94 -9.07 8.42
CA ASP A 189 9.87 -9.80 7.77
C ASP A 189 10.07 -11.33 7.92
N PRO A 190 9.38 -11.99 8.87
CA PRO A 190 9.46 -13.44 9.03
C PRO A 190 8.66 -14.21 7.96
N THR A 191 7.92 -13.53 7.09
CA THR A 191 7.01 -14.15 6.12
C THR A 191 7.66 -14.44 4.76
N GLY A 192 8.84 -13.87 4.50
CA GLY A 192 9.50 -14.00 3.21
C GLY A 192 8.84 -13.20 2.09
N GLY A 193 8.27 -12.02 2.40
CA GLY A 193 7.63 -11.15 1.41
C GLY A 193 6.18 -11.53 1.10
N ALA A 194 5.45 -12.11 2.05
CA ALA A 194 4.06 -12.49 1.86
C ALA A 194 3.16 -11.25 1.69
N LEU A 195 2.12 -11.40 0.86
CA LEU A 195 1.09 -10.40 0.60
C LEU A 195 -0.27 -10.82 1.19
N TYR A 196 -0.42 -12.10 1.55
CA TYR A 196 -1.64 -12.68 2.09
C TYR A 196 -1.31 -13.55 3.29
N PHE A 197 -2.30 -13.71 4.18
CA PHE A 197 -2.25 -14.70 5.24
C PHE A 197 -3.66 -15.24 5.51
N PHE A 198 -3.75 -16.47 6.00
CA PHE A 198 -5.02 -17.08 6.37
C PHE A 198 -4.85 -18.24 7.35
N ASN A 199 -5.89 -18.50 8.13
CA ASN A 199 -5.94 -19.68 8.99
C ASN A 199 -6.50 -20.88 8.20
N PRO A 200 -5.73 -21.94 7.93
CA PRO A 200 -6.18 -23.06 7.11
C PRO A 200 -7.35 -23.84 7.73
N ALA A 201 -7.51 -23.80 9.05
CA ALA A 201 -8.63 -24.46 9.74
C ALA A 201 -9.95 -23.67 9.62
N LYS A 202 -9.90 -22.39 9.25
CA LYS A 202 -11.07 -21.50 9.17
C LYS A 202 -11.36 -20.99 7.75
N THR A 203 -10.44 -21.19 6.81
CA THR A 203 -10.48 -20.54 5.50
C THR A 203 -10.93 -21.50 4.40
N THR A 204 -12.01 -21.16 3.72
CA THR A 204 -12.51 -21.87 2.53
C THR A 204 -12.28 -21.09 1.22
N ASN A 205 -11.68 -19.90 1.29
CA ASN A 205 -11.47 -19.02 0.15
C ASN A 205 -10.48 -19.62 -0.85
N LYS A 206 -10.98 -20.01 -2.04
CA LYS A 206 -10.18 -20.65 -3.10
C LYS A 206 -9.03 -19.79 -3.61
N PHE A 207 -9.17 -18.46 -3.60
CA PHE A 207 -8.12 -17.55 -4.03
C PHE A 207 -6.93 -17.58 -3.08
N LEU A 208 -7.17 -17.62 -1.77
CA LEU A 208 -6.09 -17.68 -0.77
C LEU A 208 -5.34 -19.01 -0.87
N TRP A 209 -6.07 -20.11 -1.09
CA TRP A 209 -5.48 -21.43 -1.35
C TRP A 209 -4.74 -21.55 -2.69
N SER A 210 -4.96 -20.64 -3.64
CA SER A 210 -4.24 -20.65 -4.92
C SER A 210 -2.95 -19.83 -4.91
N GLN A 211 -2.71 -19.02 -3.87
CA GLN A 211 -1.48 -18.24 -3.77
C GLN A 211 -0.31 -19.14 -3.34
N PRO A 212 0.87 -19.01 -3.97
CA PRO A 212 2.11 -19.64 -3.50
C PRO A 212 2.35 -19.40 -2.00
N GLU A 213 2.36 -20.47 -1.22
CA GLU A 213 2.74 -20.42 0.20
C GLU A 213 4.20 -20.02 0.35
N THR A 214 4.46 -19.05 1.23
CA THR A 214 5.82 -18.64 1.60
C THR A 214 6.28 -19.32 2.88
N THR A 215 5.41 -19.39 3.89
CA THR A 215 5.69 -20.00 5.20
C THR A 215 4.42 -20.23 6.01
N GLN A 216 4.53 -20.96 7.12
CA GLN A 216 3.50 -21.08 8.14
C GLN A 216 4.07 -20.65 9.50
N ILE A 217 3.40 -19.71 10.17
CA ILE A 217 3.77 -19.24 11.51
C ILE A 217 2.57 -19.43 12.44
N GLY A 218 2.71 -20.30 13.43
CA GLY A 218 1.61 -20.69 14.29
C GLY A 218 0.47 -21.32 13.47
N ASN A 219 -0.73 -20.77 13.62
CA ASN A 219 -1.92 -21.26 12.92
C ASN A 219 -2.22 -20.52 11.61
N GLN A 220 -1.27 -19.71 11.11
CA GLN A 220 -1.47 -18.90 9.91
C GLN A 220 -0.50 -19.32 8.81
N ILE A 221 -1.05 -19.58 7.63
CA ILE A 221 -0.29 -19.72 6.38
C ILE A 221 -0.11 -18.33 5.78
N PHE A 222 1.09 -18.02 5.33
CA PHE A 222 1.45 -16.79 4.62
C PHE A 222 1.75 -17.12 3.16
N ALA A 223 1.32 -16.26 2.24
CA ALA A 223 1.38 -16.52 0.81
C ALA A 223 1.60 -15.24 -0.01
N LYS A 224 2.07 -15.40 -1.25
CA LYS A 224 2.40 -14.30 -2.17
C LYS A 224 1.70 -14.44 -3.50
#